data_AF-A0A7S1GPF4-F1
#
_entry.id   AF-A0A7S1GPF4-F1
#
_cell.length_a   1.000
_cell.length_b   1.000
_cell.length_c   1.000
_cell.angle_alpha   90.00
_cell.angle_beta   90.00
_cell.angle_gamma   90.00
#
_symmetry.space_group_name_H-M   'P 1'
#
loop_
_entity.id
_entity.type
_entity.pdbx_description
1 polymer ?
#
loop_
_entity_poly.entity_id
_entity_poly.type
_entity_poly.pdbx_seq_one_letter_code
_entity_poly.pdbx_strand_id
1 'polypeptide(L)'
;GELFDYVVQKGTLTEEEAATIVRKVTSALVYMHSNNIIHRDLKPENLLLKHRPKSTLDLDVKIIDFGLSKTLEGETAQSFLGTRGYLAPEMLQRLRYSKAIDVWALGVIVFVLLCGCLPFDDDSQPLANPILVQQRFVLRFPRWANNLSASPKDL
;
A
#
# COMPACT_ATOMS: atom_id res chain seq x y z
N GLY A 1 12.52 5.29 12.67
CA GLY A 1 12.33 3.84 12.83
C GLY A 1 11.29 3.40 11.85
N GLU A 2 11.25 2.12 11.49
CA GLU A 2 10.25 1.61 10.54
C GLU A 2 8.85 1.78 11.12
N LEU A 3 7.90 2.22 10.28
CA LEU A 3 6.49 2.24 10.67
C LEU A 3 6.05 0.83 11.07
N PHE A 4 6.58 -0.19 10.40
CA PHE A 4 6.32 -1.59 10.70
C PHE A 4 6.75 -1.97 12.12
N ASP A 5 7.92 -1.56 12.59
CA ASP A 5 8.36 -1.79 13.98
C ASP A 5 7.39 -1.19 15.00
N TYR A 6 6.87 0.01 14.71
CA TYR A 6 5.88 0.66 15.56
C TYR A 6 4.56 -0.12 15.62
N VAL A 7 4.10 -0.60 14.46
CA VAL A 7 2.89 -1.42 14.34
C VAL A 7 3.08 -2.75 15.09
N VAL A 8 4.21 -3.43 14.88
CA VAL A 8 4.55 -4.70 15.55
C VAL A 8 4.65 -4.53 17.06
N GLN A 9 5.30 -3.47 17.54
CA GLN A 9 5.41 -3.19 18.98
C GLN A 9 4.05 -2.88 19.62
N LYS A 10 3.13 -2.24 18.88
CA LYS A 10 1.80 -1.89 19.37
C LYS A 10 0.77 -3.02 19.20
N GLY A 11 1.06 -4.01 18.36
CA GLY A 11 0.18 -5.10 17.99
C GLY A 11 -0.85 -4.71 16.92
N THR A 12 -1.69 -3.71 17.19
CA THR A 12 -2.66 -3.16 16.22
C THR A 12 -2.75 -1.65 16.35
N LEU A 13 -2.89 -0.96 15.20
CA LEU A 13 -3.20 0.47 15.19
C LEU A 13 -4.70 0.70 15.37
N THR A 14 -5.05 1.83 15.98
CA THR A 14 -6.45 2.28 15.93
C THR A 14 -6.79 2.79 14.53
N GLU A 15 -8.08 2.82 14.18
CA GLU A 15 -8.53 3.41 12.90
C GLU A 15 -8.08 4.87 12.77
N GLU A 16 -8.03 5.63 13.86
CA GLU A 16 -7.59 7.02 13.87
C GLU A 16 -6.10 7.16 13.49
N GLU A 17 -5.25 6.28 14.02
CA GLU A 17 -3.83 6.25 13.70
C GLU A 17 -3.59 5.82 12.26
N ALA A 18 -4.25 4.73 11.84
CA ALA A 18 -4.20 4.26 10.46
C ALA A 18 -4.65 5.37 9.50
N ALA A 19 -5.76 6.03 9.77
CA ALA A 19 -6.25 7.14 8.96
C ALA A 19 -5.26 8.32 8.93
N THR A 20 -4.58 8.61 10.06
CA THR A 20 -3.55 9.66 10.11
C THR A 20 -2.36 9.33 9.22
N ILE A 21 -1.86 8.09 9.28
CA ILE A 21 -0.77 7.59 8.43
C ILE A 21 -1.20 7.65 6.96
N VAL A 22 -2.37 7.10 6.63
CA VAL A 22 -2.90 7.05 5.26
C VAL A 22 -3.06 8.45 4.67
N ARG A 23 -3.56 9.43 5.44
CA ARG A 23 -3.64 10.83 4.99
C ARG A 23 -2.27 11.40 4.62
N LYS A 24 -1.24 11.15 5.42
CA LYS A 24 0.13 11.63 5.17
C LYS A 24 0.75 10.96 3.94
N VAL A 25 0.60 9.64 3.81
CA VAL A 25 1.09 8.89 2.64
C VAL A 25 0.37 9.35 1.38
N THR A 26 -0.96 9.48 1.43
CA THR A 26 -1.77 10.00 0.30
C THR A 26 -1.31 11.39 -0.13
N SER A 27 -1.07 12.31 0.82
CA SER A 27 -0.54 13.63 0.51
C SER A 27 0.81 13.58 -0.19
N ALA A 28 1.70 12.67 0.21
CA ALA A 28 2.99 12.48 -0.45
C ALA A 28 2.82 11.88 -1.86
N LEU A 29 1.91 10.93 -2.05
CA LEU A 29 1.60 10.37 -3.37
C LEU A 29 1.01 11.41 -4.31
N VAL A 30 0.08 12.25 -3.84
CA VAL A 30 -0.46 13.36 -4.64
C VAL A 30 0.66 14.26 -5.15
N TYR A 31 1.62 14.60 -4.28
CA TYR A 31 2.79 15.41 -4.67
C TYR A 31 3.70 14.69 -5.67
N MET A 32 4.02 13.42 -5.45
CA MET A 32 4.84 12.64 -6.38
C MET A 32 4.17 12.52 -7.75
N HIS A 33 2.89 12.18 -7.75
CA HIS A 33 2.08 11.97 -8.94
C HIS A 33 1.86 13.27 -9.72
N SER A 34 1.75 14.43 -9.05
CA SER A 34 1.70 15.74 -9.73
C SER A 34 3.01 16.09 -10.44
N ASN A 35 4.14 15.50 -10.00
CA ASN A 35 5.45 15.63 -10.64
C ASN A 35 5.76 14.48 -11.61
N ASN A 36 4.75 13.67 -11.99
CA ASN A 36 4.89 12.49 -12.84
C ASN A 36 5.84 11.42 -12.29
N ILE A 37 6.09 11.38 -10.98
CA ILE A 37 6.91 10.36 -10.33
C ILE A 37 6.00 9.27 -9.78
N ILE A 38 6.32 8.01 -10.10
CA ILE A 38 5.72 6.82 -9.48
C ILE A 38 6.73 6.10 -8.61
N HIS A 39 6.29 5.59 -7.46
CA HIS A 39 7.17 4.93 -6.49
C HIS A 39 7.52 3.49 -6.91
N ARG A 40 6.50 2.71 -7.28
CA ARG A 40 6.57 1.31 -7.74
C ARG A 40 7.00 0.25 -6.74
N ASP A 41 7.38 0.63 -5.51
CA ASP A 41 7.65 -0.32 -4.41
C ASP A 41 7.13 0.20 -3.06
N LEU A 42 5.89 0.69 -3.02
CA LEU A 42 5.27 1.06 -1.74
C LEU A 42 4.95 -0.20 -0.94
N LYS A 43 5.42 -0.20 0.30
CA LYS A 43 5.23 -1.25 1.30
C LYS A 43 5.53 -0.68 2.70
N PRO A 44 5.07 -1.31 3.79
CA PRO A 44 5.30 -0.81 5.15
C PRO A 44 6.76 -0.51 5.50
N GLU A 45 7.70 -1.30 4.97
CA GLU A 45 9.14 -1.14 5.16
C GLU A 45 9.67 0.18 4.56
N ASN A 46 9.01 0.67 3.50
CA ASN A 46 9.35 1.93 2.83
C ASN A 46 8.59 3.13 3.42
N LEU A 47 7.95 2.95 4.57
CA LEU A 47 7.31 4.01 5.36
C LEU A 47 8.04 4.16 6.70
N LEU A 48 8.72 5.28 6.90
CA LEU A 48 9.44 5.56 8.15
C LEU A 48 8.77 6.62 8.98
N LEU A 49 8.76 6.40 10.30
CA LEU A 49 8.43 7.45 11.26
C LEU A 49 9.65 8.35 11.48
N LYS A 50 9.45 9.66 11.29
CA LYS A 50 10.48 10.68 11.50
C LYS A 50 11.00 10.70 12.94
N HIS A 51 10.12 10.45 13.90
CA HIS A 51 10.43 10.33 15.32
C HIS A 51 9.45 9.36 15.99
N ARG A 52 9.77 8.93 17.22
CA ARG A 52 8.80 8.17 18.03
C ARG A 52 7.62 9.08 18.37
N PRO A 53 6.38 8.73 17.99
CA PRO A 53 5.21 9.55 18.28
C PRO A 53 4.90 9.50 19.79
N LYS A 54 4.52 10.63 20.37
CA LYS A 54 3.98 10.70 21.75
C LYS A 54 2.45 10.67 21.77
N SER A 55 1.84 11.02 20.63
CA SER A 55 0.40 11.02 20.39
C SER A 55 0.12 10.73 18.91
N THR A 56 -1.14 10.43 18.57
CA THR A 56 -1.59 10.28 17.18
C THR A 56 -1.32 11.53 16.34
N LEU A 57 -1.38 12.72 16.95
CA LEU A 57 -1.12 14.00 16.29
C LEU A 57 0.36 14.16 15.88
N ASP A 58 1.27 13.46 16.57
CA ASP A 58 2.70 13.48 16.32
C ASP A 58 3.14 12.41 15.28
N LEU A 59 2.21 11.70 14.64
CA LEU A 59 2.53 10.73 13.59
C LEU A 59 2.98 11.47 12.31
N ASP A 60 4.31 11.56 12.13
CA ASP A 60 4.95 12.05 10.90
C ASP A 60 5.65 10.91 10.17
N VAL A 61 4.96 10.37 9.16
CA VAL A 61 5.46 9.31 8.26
C VAL A 61 6.06 9.90 7.00
N LYS A 62 7.16 9.31 6.52
CA LYS A 62 7.85 9.64 5.27
C LYS A 62 7.94 8.40 4.39
N ILE A 63 7.71 8.58 3.10
CA ILE A 63 8.04 7.58 2.07
C ILE A 63 9.54 7.64 1.84
N ILE A 64 10.17 6.47 1.79
CA ILE A 64 11.60 6.30 1.50
C ILE A 64 11.82 5.30 0.37
N ASP A 65 13.08 5.14 -0.03
CA ASP A 65 13.54 4.19 -1.05
C ASP A 65 12.92 4.37 -2.45
N PHE A 66 13.41 5.41 -3.12
CA PHE A 66 13.06 5.72 -4.50
C PHE A 66 13.92 4.92 -5.51
N GLY A 67 14.64 3.87 -5.10
CA GLY A 67 15.53 3.10 -5.97
C GLY A 67 14.80 2.44 -7.14
N LEU A 68 13.51 2.13 -6.94
CA LEU A 68 12.63 1.62 -7.98
C LEU A 68 11.68 2.69 -8.55
N SER A 69 11.80 3.96 -8.17
CA SER A 69 10.90 5.00 -8.70
C SER A 69 11.17 5.31 -10.17
N LYS A 70 10.21 5.97 -10.83
CA LYS A 70 10.34 6.41 -12.22
C LYS A 70 9.58 7.71 -12.47
N THR A 71 10.21 8.62 -13.19
CA THR A 71 9.50 9.73 -13.84
C THR A 71 8.84 9.20 -15.12
N LEU A 72 7.54 9.35 -15.22
CA LEU A 72 6.77 8.98 -16.41
C LEU A 72 6.93 10.06 -17.48
N GLU A 73 7.36 9.66 -18.67
CA GLU A 73 7.43 10.52 -19.87
C GLU A 73 6.07 10.63 -20.59
N GLY A 74 5.10 9.80 -20.22
CA GLY A 74 3.72 9.82 -20.70
C GLY A 74 2.78 9.32 -19.61
N GLU A 75 1.68 8.65 -19.96
CA GLU A 75 0.70 8.18 -18.97
C GLU A 75 1.04 6.84 -18.34
N THR A 76 1.89 6.03 -19.00
CA THR A 76 2.13 4.64 -18.59
C THR A 76 3.59 4.20 -18.70
N ALA A 77 3.95 3.20 -17.90
CA ALA A 77 5.21 2.47 -17.97
C ALA A 77 4.97 0.97 -18.15
N GLN A 78 6.03 0.25 -18.49
CA GLN A 78 6.00 -1.21 -18.66
C GLN A 78 7.34 -1.80 -18.19
N SER A 79 7.33 -2.40 -17.00
CA SER A 79 8.44 -3.15 -16.40
C SER A 79 7.90 -3.97 -15.24
N PHE A 80 8.52 -5.11 -14.93
CA PHE A 80 8.10 -5.92 -13.79
C PHE A 80 9.12 -5.87 -12.67
N LEU A 81 8.74 -5.22 -11.57
CA LEU A 81 9.57 -4.94 -10.40
C LEU A 81 8.65 -4.63 -9.21
N GLY A 82 9.24 -4.49 -8.02
CA GLY A 82 8.53 -4.24 -6.77
C GLY A 82 8.22 -5.53 -6.00
N THR A 83 7.63 -5.36 -4.82
CA THR A 83 7.37 -6.46 -3.87
C THR A 83 6.01 -7.12 -4.15
N ARG A 84 6.00 -8.43 -4.43
CA ARG A 84 4.84 -9.17 -5.00
C ARG A 84 3.50 -8.92 -4.31
N GLY A 85 3.45 -8.95 -2.97
CA GLY A 85 2.22 -8.77 -2.19
C GLY A 85 1.56 -7.40 -2.35
N TYR A 86 2.29 -6.40 -2.86
CA TYR A 86 1.83 -5.02 -3.04
C TYR A 86 1.65 -4.64 -4.52
N LEU A 87 1.93 -5.56 -5.45
CA LEU A 87 1.80 -5.30 -6.88
C LEU A 87 0.33 -5.24 -7.30
N ALA A 88 0.01 -4.25 -8.13
CA ALA A 88 -1.29 -4.14 -8.75
C ALA A 88 -1.55 -5.28 -9.75
N PRO A 89 -2.82 -5.67 -10.00
CA PRO A 89 -3.16 -6.76 -10.90
C PRO A 89 -2.53 -6.59 -12.29
N GLU A 90 -2.57 -5.38 -12.86
CA GLU A 90 -2.00 -5.08 -14.17
C GLU A 90 -0.49 -5.32 -14.24
N MET A 91 0.25 -5.12 -13.14
CA MET A 91 1.68 -5.43 -13.06
C MET A 91 1.91 -6.93 -13.06
N LEU A 92 1.12 -7.69 -12.28
CA LEU A 92 1.19 -9.15 -12.24
C LEU A 92 0.82 -9.79 -13.59
N GLN A 93 -0.06 -9.14 -14.35
CA GLN A 93 -0.45 -9.51 -15.71
C GLN A 93 0.55 -9.04 -16.79
N ARG A 94 1.64 -8.35 -16.42
CA ARG A 94 2.65 -7.80 -17.35
C ARG A 94 2.08 -6.76 -18.32
N LEU A 95 0.99 -6.12 -17.95
CA LEU A 95 0.37 -5.04 -18.71
C LEU A 95 1.09 -3.71 -18.45
N ARG A 96 0.77 -2.70 -19.28
CA ARG A 96 1.18 -1.32 -19.01
C ARG A 96 0.40 -0.79 -17.81
N TYR A 97 1.07 0.02 -17.00
CA TYR A 97 0.50 0.55 -15.76
C TYR A 97 0.77 2.04 -15.63
N SER A 98 -0.07 2.71 -14.85
CA SER A 98 0.00 4.15 -14.58
C SER A 98 0.38 4.41 -13.12
N LYS A 99 0.16 5.64 -12.65
CA LYS A 99 0.31 6.06 -11.25
C LYS A 99 -0.63 5.30 -10.30
N ALA A 100 -1.69 4.66 -10.82
CA ALA A 100 -2.67 3.91 -10.05
C ALA A 100 -2.07 2.74 -9.25
N ILE A 101 -0.92 2.20 -9.66
CA ILE A 101 -0.26 1.11 -8.94
C ILE A 101 0.17 1.49 -7.52
N ASP A 102 0.54 2.76 -7.31
CA ASP A 102 0.93 3.25 -5.99
C ASP A 102 -0.31 3.38 -5.09
N VAL A 103 -1.47 3.69 -5.68
CA VAL A 103 -2.76 3.74 -4.97
C VAL A 103 -3.21 2.34 -4.58
N TRP A 104 -3.04 1.34 -5.47
CA TRP A 104 -3.28 -0.06 -5.14
C TRP A 104 -2.41 -0.51 -3.96
N ALA A 105 -1.11 -0.25 -4.03
CA ALA A 105 -0.17 -0.60 -2.97
C ALA A 105 -0.55 0.07 -1.64
N LEU A 106 -1.02 1.33 -1.67
CA LEU A 106 -1.55 2.01 -0.49
C LEU A 106 -2.77 1.28 0.10
N GLY A 107 -3.71 0.80 -0.73
CA GLY A 107 -4.85 0.00 -0.27
C GLY A 107 -4.42 -1.29 0.44
N VAL A 108 -3.43 -1.99 -0.12
CA VAL A 108 -2.82 -3.17 0.53
C VAL A 108 -2.19 -2.78 1.88
N ILE A 109 -1.46 -1.66 1.94
CA ILE A 109 -0.87 -1.16 3.20
C ILE A 109 -1.97 -0.85 4.23
N VAL A 110 -3.06 -0.18 3.85
CA VAL A 110 -4.19 0.11 4.75
C VAL A 110 -4.72 -1.18 5.37
N PHE A 111 -4.93 -2.20 4.54
CA PHE A 111 -5.39 -3.51 5.02
C PHE A 111 -4.40 -4.13 6.00
N VAL A 112 -3.10 -4.12 5.69
CA VAL A 112 -2.04 -4.63 6.58
C VAL A 112 -2.03 -3.89 7.92
N LEU A 113 -2.14 -2.56 7.90
CA LEU A 113 -2.14 -1.74 9.12
C LEU A 113 -3.34 -2.03 10.04
N LEU A 114 -4.49 -2.39 9.47
CA LEU A 114 -5.73 -2.67 10.22
C LEU A 114 -5.87 -4.14 10.61
N CYS A 115 -5.43 -5.07 9.76
CA CYS A 115 -5.68 -6.50 9.90
C CYS A 115 -4.45 -7.31 10.31
N GLY A 116 -3.24 -6.74 10.20
CA GLY A 116 -1.98 -7.42 10.52
C GLY A 116 -1.57 -8.52 9.54
N CYS A 117 -2.22 -8.62 8.38
CA CYS A 117 -1.96 -9.62 7.35
C CYS A 117 -2.19 -9.04 5.95
N LEU A 118 -1.67 -9.71 4.91
CA LEU A 118 -1.93 -9.31 3.52
C LEU A 118 -3.38 -9.65 3.12
N PRO A 119 -4.03 -8.82 2.29
CA PRO A 119 -5.39 -9.07 1.80
C PRO A 119 -5.47 -10.19 0.74
N PHE A 120 -4.36 -10.45 0.05
CA PHE A 120 -4.30 -11.39 -1.08
C PHE A 120 -3.04 -12.26 -0.97
N ASP A 121 -3.15 -13.50 -1.43
CA ASP A 121 -2.01 -14.41 -1.53
C ASP A 121 -0.97 -13.90 -2.55
N ASP A 122 0.31 -14.09 -2.27
CA ASP A 122 1.43 -13.63 -3.12
C ASP A 122 1.89 -14.67 -4.16
N ASP A 123 1.09 -15.75 -4.34
CA ASP A 123 1.32 -16.87 -5.26
C ASP A 123 1.93 -16.44 -6.61
N SER A 124 2.94 -17.18 -7.05
CA SER A 124 3.61 -17.10 -8.34
C SER A 124 2.73 -17.42 -9.57
N GLN A 125 1.51 -17.95 -9.39
CA GLN A 125 0.66 -18.36 -10.50
C GLN A 125 0.36 -17.20 -11.47
N PRO A 126 0.52 -17.44 -12.79
CA PRO A 126 0.21 -16.45 -13.80
C PRO A 126 -1.26 -16.03 -13.79
N LEU A 127 -1.53 -14.72 -13.83
CA LEU A 127 -2.88 -14.17 -13.98
C LEU A 127 -3.23 -13.99 -15.46
N ALA A 128 -3.40 -15.11 -16.16
CA ALA A 128 -3.52 -15.11 -17.61
C ALA A 128 -4.88 -14.59 -18.15
N ASN A 129 -5.92 -14.54 -17.32
CA ASN A 129 -7.25 -14.13 -17.77
C ASN A 129 -8.04 -13.37 -16.68
N PRO A 130 -9.10 -12.63 -17.06
CA PRO A 130 -9.90 -11.83 -16.12
C PRO A 130 -10.57 -12.63 -15.00
N ILE A 131 -10.94 -13.89 -15.25
CA ILE A 131 -11.60 -14.75 -14.25
C ILE A 131 -10.63 -15.04 -13.10
N LEU A 132 -9.37 -15.38 -13.41
CA LEU A 132 -8.34 -15.64 -12.41
C LEU A 132 -8.02 -14.38 -11.60
N VAL A 133 -8.01 -13.21 -12.23
CA VAL A 133 -7.83 -11.92 -11.54
C VAL A 133 -8.98 -11.69 -10.56
N GLN A 134 -10.23 -11.82 -11.01
CA GLN A 134 -11.40 -11.62 -10.16
C GLN A 134 -11.46 -12.60 -8.99
N GLN A 135 -11.06 -13.85 -9.20
CA GLN A 135 -11.02 -14.86 -8.14
C GLN A 135 -9.91 -14.61 -7.12
N ARG A 136 -8.75 -14.12 -7.57
CA ARG A 136 -7.60 -13.85 -6.69
C ARG A 136 -7.81 -12.61 -5.84
N PHE A 137 -8.38 -11.54 -6.40
CA PHE A 137 -8.53 -10.25 -5.72
C PHE A 137 -9.91 -10.06 -5.08
N VAL A 138 -10.43 -11.13 -4.46
CA VAL A 138 -11.62 -11.05 -3.61
C VAL A 138 -11.19 -10.66 -2.20
N LEU A 139 -11.53 -9.45 -1.77
CA LEU A 139 -11.19 -8.97 -0.44
C LEU A 139 -11.96 -9.76 0.64
N ARG A 140 -11.23 -10.35 1.58
CA ARG A 140 -11.80 -11.10 2.71
C ARG A 140 -11.19 -10.60 4.01
N PHE A 141 -12.02 -10.09 4.90
CA PHE A 141 -11.56 -9.66 6.23
C PHE A 141 -11.39 -10.88 7.15
N PRO A 142 -10.29 -10.94 7.91
CA PRO A 142 -10.13 -11.99 8.90
C PRO A 142 -11.15 -11.84 10.04
N ARG A 143 -11.46 -12.95 10.71
CA ARG A 143 -12.50 -12.97 11.77
C ARG A 143 -12.23 -12.00 12.92
N TRP A 144 -10.96 -11.74 13.23
CA TRP A 144 -10.55 -10.81 14.29
C TRP A 144 -10.70 -9.33 13.92
N ALA A 145 -10.89 -9.00 12.64
CA ALA A 145 -11.14 -7.64 12.16
C ALA A 145 -12.65 -7.29 12.13
N ASN A 146 -13.48 -8.04 12.86
CA ASN A 146 -14.94 -7.86 12.89
C ASN A 146 -15.39 -6.50 13.44
N ASN A 147 -14.57 -5.89 14.32
CA ASN A 147 -14.86 -4.61 14.96
C ASN A 147 -14.50 -3.38 14.11
N LEU A 148 -13.90 -3.58 12.92
CA LEU A 148 -13.63 -2.46 12.01
C LEU A 148 -14.94 -1.83 11.54
N SER A 149 -14.98 -0.49 11.57
CA SER A 149 -16.11 0.29 11.07
C SER A 149 -16.31 0.10 9.56
N ALA A 150 -17.41 0.60 9.01
CA ALA A 150 -17.67 0.51 7.57
C ALA A 150 -16.68 1.35 6.76
N SER A 151 -16.26 2.50 7.29
CA SER A 151 -15.46 3.47 6.53
C SER A 151 -14.11 2.92 6.03
N PRO A 152 -13.30 2.18 6.80
CA PRO A 152 -12.08 1.55 6.28
C PRO A 152 -12.33 0.42 5.30
N LYS A 153 -13.54 -0.16 5.26
CA LYS A 153 -13.91 -1.24 4.33
C LYS A 153 -14.36 -0.71 2.97
N ASP A 154 -14.85 0.52 2.93
CA ASP A 154 -15.33 1.22 1.73
C ASP A 154 -14.21 1.98 0.97
N LEU A 155 -13.00 2.02 1.53
CA LEU A 155 -11.84 2.80 1.09
C LEU A 155 -11.01 2.05 0.04
#